data_AF-A0A953SHT6-F1
#
_entry.id   AF-A0A953SHT6-F1
#
_cell.length_a   1.000
_cell.length_b   1.000
_cell.length_c   1.000
_cell.angle_alpha   90.00
_cell.angle_beta   90.00
_cell.angle_gamma   90.00
#
_symmetry.space_group_name_H-M   'P 1'
#
loop_
_entity.id
_entity.type
_entity.pdbx_description
1 polymer ?
#
loop_
_entity_poly.entity_id
_entity_poly.type
_entity_poly.pdbx_seq_one_letter_code
_entity_poly.pdbx_strand_id
1 'polypeptide(L)'
;DGTESIRPPSGCLTCHDAPGEVFDYQGLTIDHDEFLSHGASCESCHRHTTAPPQPIEDGRCVACHTFGVEESLPVEEMHQVHAHGKHKIECFSCHGMTQHGVNAQAMSLEQFDCRRCHINQHSAQRDAYLLVSVSNGDGLTHGPAASGEAINPMFLAHVDCTGCHVRERASSDSPMSRAQIRTASAESCDRCHEQGMGEKMIPLWQTATRNLYDNAAARMEALVDAGISEEHATKVEQARQLLDLVRLDGSWGVHNPTYTEGLLQSALAHLSAAADRAGGAD
;
A
#
# COMPACT_ATOMS: atom_id res chain seq x y z
N ASP A 1 -3.91 -14.49 42.41
CA ASP A 1 -3.11 -13.51 41.66
C ASP A 1 -3.11 -13.98 40.21
N GLY A 2 -3.89 -13.32 39.36
CA GLY A 2 -4.24 -13.84 38.04
C GLY A 2 -5.03 -12.80 37.28
N THR A 3 -4.36 -11.70 36.94
CA THR A 3 -4.86 -10.73 35.98
C THR A 3 -4.71 -11.32 34.58
N GLU A 4 -5.68 -12.13 34.16
CA GLU A 4 -5.87 -12.39 32.73
C GLU A 4 -6.10 -11.04 32.04
N SER A 5 -5.20 -10.68 31.13
CA SER A 5 -5.34 -9.49 30.28
C SER A 5 -6.64 -9.64 29.49
N ILE A 6 -7.62 -8.77 29.72
CA ILE A 6 -9.00 -9.09 29.37
C ILE A 6 -9.24 -9.19 27.88
N ARG A 7 -8.69 -8.42 26.95
CA ARG A 7 -8.94 -8.51 25.49
C ARG A 7 -10.43 -8.39 25.09
N PRO A 8 -10.71 -7.67 23.98
CA PRO A 8 -12.06 -7.66 23.43
C PRO A 8 -12.50 -9.09 23.06
N PRO A 9 -13.80 -9.42 23.21
CA PRO A 9 -14.31 -10.73 22.86
C PRO A 9 -14.03 -11.01 21.38
N SER A 10 -13.11 -11.95 21.14
CA SER A 10 -12.62 -12.29 19.80
C SER A 10 -13.10 -13.65 19.32
N GLY A 11 -13.86 -14.38 20.14
CA GLY A 11 -14.34 -15.73 19.83
C GLY A 11 -15.79 -15.72 19.35
N CYS A 12 -16.11 -16.54 18.35
CA CYS A 12 -17.48 -16.68 17.84
C CYS A 12 -18.48 -17.15 18.91
N LEU A 13 -18.00 -17.96 19.87
CA LEU A 13 -18.82 -18.50 20.97
C LEU A 13 -19.08 -17.52 22.12
N THR A 14 -18.54 -16.29 22.04
CA THR A 14 -18.77 -15.31 23.10
C THR A 14 -20.20 -14.75 23.09
N CYS A 15 -20.83 -14.70 21.91
CA CYS A 15 -22.18 -14.16 21.76
C CYS A 15 -23.26 -15.25 21.69
N HIS A 16 -22.96 -16.39 21.06
CA HIS A 16 -23.90 -17.49 20.87
C HIS A 16 -23.17 -18.84 20.84
N ASP A 17 -23.85 -19.86 21.36
CA ASP A 17 -23.41 -21.25 21.25
C ASP A 17 -23.55 -21.77 19.81
N ALA A 18 -22.80 -22.83 19.48
CA ALA A 18 -22.98 -23.53 18.23
C ALA A 18 -24.38 -24.18 18.18
N PRO A 19 -25.02 -24.30 17.00
CA PRO A 19 -26.30 -24.98 16.87
C PRO A 19 -26.19 -26.45 17.30
N GLY A 20 -26.94 -26.85 18.32
CA GLY A 20 -26.95 -28.24 18.82
C GLY A 20 -27.89 -29.18 18.05
N GLU A 21 -28.64 -28.67 17.08
CA GLU A 21 -29.51 -29.49 16.24
C GLU A 21 -28.72 -30.05 15.05
N VAL A 22 -28.85 -31.35 14.82
CA VAL A 22 -28.34 -32.03 13.61
C VAL A 22 -29.33 -31.81 12.48
N PHE A 23 -28.84 -31.37 11.32
CA PHE A 23 -29.68 -31.13 10.14
C PHE A 23 -29.01 -31.52 8.84
N ASP A 24 -29.80 -31.77 7.80
CA ASP A 24 -29.30 -32.05 6.45
C ASP A 24 -29.22 -30.76 5.61
N TYR A 25 -28.07 -30.53 4.99
CA TYR A 25 -27.83 -29.41 4.08
C TYR A 25 -27.16 -29.91 2.79
N GLN A 26 -27.84 -29.75 1.66
CA GLN A 26 -27.36 -30.18 0.33
C GLN A 26 -26.83 -31.64 0.29
N GLY A 27 -27.49 -32.54 1.01
CA GLY A 27 -27.11 -33.96 1.07
C GLY A 27 -25.99 -34.31 2.04
N LEU A 28 -25.52 -33.34 2.84
CA LEU A 28 -24.61 -33.54 3.96
C LEU A 28 -25.37 -33.43 5.28
N THR A 29 -25.20 -34.41 6.16
CA THR A 29 -25.66 -34.31 7.54
C THR A 29 -24.65 -33.47 8.31
N ILE A 30 -25.12 -32.37 8.91
CA ILE A 30 -24.29 -31.40 9.64
C ILE A 30 -24.56 -31.56 11.14
N ASP A 31 -23.54 -31.99 11.87
CA ASP A 31 -23.49 -32.04 13.33
C ASP A 31 -22.33 -31.16 13.82
N HIS A 32 -22.63 -29.99 14.38
CA HIS A 32 -21.62 -29.05 14.84
C HIS A 32 -20.79 -29.60 16.00
N ASP A 33 -21.37 -30.43 16.86
CA ASP A 33 -20.66 -31.01 18.01
C ASP A 33 -19.58 -31.99 17.53
N GLU A 34 -19.85 -32.76 16.47
CA GLU A 34 -18.87 -33.63 15.82
C GLU A 34 -17.68 -32.81 15.30
N PHE A 35 -17.92 -31.74 14.52
CA PHE A 35 -16.85 -30.90 13.98
C PHE A 35 -16.04 -30.19 15.07
N LEU A 36 -16.70 -29.70 16.11
CA LEU A 36 -16.02 -29.07 17.25
C LEU A 36 -15.19 -30.09 18.04
N SER A 37 -15.65 -31.34 18.18
CA SER A 37 -14.89 -32.41 18.82
C SER A 37 -13.57 -32.72 18.10
N HIS A 38 -13.51 -32.46 16.79
CA HIS A 38 -12.32 -32.58 15.96
C HIS A 38 -11.44 -31.32 15.94
N GLY A 39 -11.82 -30.26 16.67
CA GLY A 39 -11.07 -29.02 16.76
C GLY A 39 -11.25 -28.07 15.58
N ALA A 40 -12.33 -28.22 14.79
CA ALA A 40 -12.64 -27.27 13.73
C ALA A 40 -12.93 -25.88 14.32
N SER A 41 -12.29 -24.84 13.80
CA SER A 41 -12.63 -23.45 14.18
C SER A 41 -13.88 -22.99 13.43
N CYS A 42 -14.66 -22.08 14.01
CA CYS A 42 -15.87 -21.55 13.39
C CYS A 42 -15.56 -20.92 12.01
N GLU A 43 -14.41 -20.25 11.89
CA GLU A 43 -13.92 -19.61 10.68
C GLU A 43 -13.42 -20.60 9.63
N SER A 44 -13.39 -21.90 9.90
CA SER A 44 -13.15 -22.90 8.85
C SER A 44 -14.33 -22.95 7.86
N CYS A 45 -15.55 -22.74 8.35
CA CYS A 45 -16.79 -22.81 7.56
C CYS A 45 -17.52 -21.45 7.46
N HIS A 46 -17.44 -20.61 8.49
CA HIS A 46 -18.18 -19.35 8.61
C HIS A 46 -17.31 -18.11 8.43
N ARG A 47 -16.37 -18.12 7.46
CA ARG A 47 -15.52 -16.96 7.19
C ARG A 47 -16.33 -15.70 6.87
N HIS A 48 -15.87 -14.57 7.40
CA HIS A 48 -16.45 -13.25 7.17
C HIS A 48 -17.96 -13.18 7.46
N THR A 49 -18.44 -14.04 8.36
CA THR A 49 -19.79 -13.94 8.91
C THR A 49 -19.95 -12.74 9.83
N THR A 50 -18.87 -12.08 10.23
CA THR A 50 -18.88 -10.83 10.99
C THR A 50 -18.04 -9.80 10.25
N ALA A 51 -18.57 -8.58 10.11
CA ALA A 51 -17.79 -7.44 9.66
C ALA A 51 -16.89 -6.95 10.83
N PRO A 52 -15.74 -6.32 10.54
CA PRO A 52 -15.00 -5.61 11.58
C PRO A 52 -15.91 -4.58 12.27
N PRO A 53 -15.76 -4.37 13.59
CA PRO A 53 -16.52 -3.36 14.32
C PRO A 53 -16.37 -2.00 13.65
N GLN A 54 -17.43 -1.18 13.63
CA GLN A 54 -17.31 0.16 13.09
C GLN A 54 -16.32 0.98 13.95
N PRO A 55 -15.53 1.87 13.32
CA PRO A 55 -14.77 2.87 14.04
C PRO A 55 -15.70 3.66 14.97
N ILE A 56 -15.23 3.93 16.19
CA ILE A 56 -15.95 4.76 17.15
C ILE A 56 -15.70 6.23 16.76
N GLU A 57 -16.77 6.97 16.48
CA GLU A 57 -16.70 8.43 16.31
C GLU A 57 -16.72 9.13 17.66
N ASP A 58 -15.94 10.20 17.84
CA ASP A 58 -15.83 10.96 19.10
C ASP A 58 -17.19 11.41 19.67
N GLY A 59 -18.16 11.66 18.79
CA GLY A 59 -19.54 12.01 19.14
C GLY A 59 -20.26 10.96 20.00
N ARG A 60 -19.82 9.69 19.97
CA ARG A 60 -20.42 8.61 20.78
C ARG A 60 -20.02 8.70 22.25
N CYS A 61 -18.81 9.17 22.54
CA CYS A 61 -18.32 9.34 23.90
C CYS A 61 -19.15 10.41 24.64
N VAL A 62 -19.44 11.52 23.96
CA VAL A 62 -20.15 12.67 24.53
C VAL A 62 -21.68 12.46 24.65
N ALA A 63 -22.20 11.32 24.18
CA ALA A 63 -23.60 10.94 24.40
C ALA A 63 -23.88 10.62 25.89
N CYS A 64 -22.86 10.16 26.61
CA CYS A 64 -22.95 9.81 28.03
C CYS A 64 -22.00 10.63 28.91
N HIS A 65 -20.86 11.07 28.37
CA HIS A 65 -19.86 11.83 29.09
C HIS A 65 -19.90 13.32 28.73
N THR A 66 -19.67 14.18 29.72
CA THR A 66 -19.59 15.63 29.51
C THR A 66 -18.15 16.14 29.39
N PHE A 67 -17.17 15.22 29.42
CA PHE A 67 -15.74 15.52 29.24
C PHE A 67 -15.30 15.32 27.78
N GLY A 68 -14.17 15.93 27.42
CA GLY A 68 -13.55 15.78 26.09
C GLY A 68 -12.87 14.43 25.92
N VAL A 69 -12.83 13.89 24.70
CA VAL A 69 -12.26 12.55 24.40
C VAL A 69 -10.79 12.40 24.81
N GLU A 70 -10.10 13.51 25.07
CA GLU A 70 -8.73 13.58 25.58
C GLU A 70 -8.58 12.96 26.98
N GLU A 71 -9.68 12.83 27.73
CA GLU A 71 -9.71 12.17 29.04
C GLU A 71 -10.08 10.67 28.95
N SER A 72 -10.11 10.10 27.74
CA SER A 72 -10.45 8.68 27.56
C SER A 72 -9.38 7.74 28.09
N LEU A 73 -9.83 6.64 28.69
CA LEU A 73 -8.97 5.56 29.15
C LEU A 73 -8.39 4.78 27.96
N PRO A 74 -7.23 4.11 28.13
CA PRO A 74 -6.74 3.15 27.16
C PRO A 74 -7.81 2.10 26.81
N VAL A 75 -7.82 1.63 25.56
CA VAL A 75 -8.88 0.77 24.98
C VAL A 75 -9.24 -0.44 25.86
N GLU A 76 -8.24 -1.09 26.43
CA GLU A 76 -8.44 -2.26 27.30
C GLU A 76 -9.19 -1.90 28.58
N GLU A 77 -8.80 -0.83 29.25
CA GLU A 77 -9.43 -0.35 30.48
C GLU A 77 -10.82 0.21 30.21
N MET A 78 -10.99 0.87 29.05
CA MET A 78 -12.30 1.33 28.59
C MET A 78 -13.29 0.17 28.41
N HIS A 79 -12.87 -0.95 27.81
CA HIS A 79 -13.71 -2.14 27.71
C HIS A 79 -14.04 -2.75 29.09
N GLN A 80 -13.09 -2.74 30.03
CA GLN A 80 -13.35 -3.27 31.38
C GLN A 80 -14.44 -2.49 32.09
N VAL A 81 -14.35 -1.16 32.09
CA VAL A 81 -15.33 -0.28 32.76
C VAL A 81 -16.71 -0.40 32.13
N HIS A 82 -16.79 -0.46 30.79
CA HIS A 82 -18.05 -0.36 30.06
C HIS A 82 -18.72 -1.71 29.74
N ALA A 83 -17.97 -2.80 29.61
CA ALA A 83 -18.54 -4.12 29.31
C ALA A 83 -18.78 -4.98 30.56
N HIS A 84 -18.02 -4.76 31.64
CA HIS A 84 -18.06 -5.60 32.85
C HIS A 84 -18.20 -4.81 34.16
N GLY A 85 -18.10 -3.48 34.12
CA GLY A 85 -18.25 -2.62 35.29
C GLY A 85 -19.70 -2.42 35.76
N LYS A 86 -19.88 -1.57 36.78
CA LYS A 86 -21.20 -1.25 37.35
C LYS A 86 -22.14 -0.50 36.39
N HIS A 87 -21.59 0.13 35.36
CA HIS A 87 -22.33 0.85 34.33
C HIS A 87 -22.16 0.15 32.98
N LYS A 88 -22.60 -1.11 32.94
CA LYS A 88 -22.57 -1.91 31.72
C LYS A 88 -23.36 -1.21 30.62
N ILE A 89 -22.71 -0.99 29.48
CA ILE A 89 -23.35 -0.53 28.25
C ILE A 89 -23.13 -1.58 27.16
N GLU A 90 -24.05 -1.61 26.19
CA GLU A 90 -23.97 -2.56 25.09
C GLU A 90 -22.88 -2.18 24.10
N CYS A 91 -22.16 -3.16 23.54
CA CYS A 91 -21.04 -2.94 22.62
C CYS A 91 -21.40 -2.03 21.43
N PHE A 92 -22.64 -2.15 20.95
CA PHE A 92 -23.16 -1.37 19.82
C PHE A 92 -23.41 0.10 20.14
N SER A 93 -23.40 0.47 21.42
CA SER A 93 -23.45 1.88 21.83
C SER A 93 -22.21 2.63 21.33
N CYS A 94 -21.06 1.95 21.30
CA CYS A 94 -19.80 2.50 20.80
C CYS A 94 -19.51 2.07 19.36
N HIS A 95 -19.64 0.78 19.04
CA HIS A 95 -19.24 0.23 17.73
C HIS A 95 -20.36 0.18 16.68
N GLY A 96 -21.54 0.73 17.00
CA GLY A 96 -22.72 0.55 16.17
C GLY A 96 -23.14 -0.92 16.08
N MET A 97 -24.13 -1.21 15.24
CA MET A 97 -24.61 -2.58 15.07
C MET A 97 -23.55 -3.42 14.34
N THR A 98 -23.04 -4.46 15.02
CA THR A 98 -22.16 -5.44 14.38
C THR A 98 -22.91 -6.11 13.25
N GLN A 99 -22.45 -5.92 12.02
CA GLN A 99 -23.04 -6.60 10.88
C GLN A 99 -22.53 -8.04 10.85
N HIS A 100 -23.45 -9.00 10.84
CA HIS A 100 -23.10 -10.41 10.74
C HIS A 100 -24.11 -11.19 9.89
N GLY A 101 -23.76 -12.42 9.51
CA GLY A 101 -24.57 -13.29 8.65
C GLY A 101 -24.37 -13.04 7.15
N VAL A 102 -25.37 -13.39 6.35
CA VAL A 102 -25.30 -13.38 4.87
C VAL A 102 -24.97 -12.01 4.28
N ASN A 103 -25.37 -10.93 4.95
CA ASN A 103 -25.06 -9.56 4.52
C ASN A 103 -23.57 -9.22 4.73
N ALA A 104 -22.98 -9.64 5.85
CA ALA A 104 -21.54 -9.47 6.11
C ALA A 104 -20.70 -10.33 5.14
N GLN A 105 -21.16 -11.55 4.87
CA GLN A 105 -20.53 -12.41 3.85
C GLN A 105 -20.61 -11.81 2.45
N ALA A 106 -21.77 -11.28 2.05
CA ALA A 106 -21.94 -10.61 0.76
C ALA A 106 -21.02 -9.40 0.62
N MET A 107 -20.94 -8.55 1.65
CA MET A 107 -20.01 -7.41 1.67
C MET A 107 -18.54 -7.84 1.60
N SER A 108 -18.18 -8.95 2.23
CA SER A 108 -16.83 -9.52 2.12
C SER A 108 -16.54 -10.15 0.76
N LEU A 109 -17.55 -10.62 0.03
CA LEU A 109 -17.41 -11.13 -1.33
C LEU A 109 -17.31 -10.01 -2.37
N GLU A 110 -17.96 -8.87 -2.12
CA GLU A 110 -17.80 -7.65 -2.92
C GLU A 110 -16.42 -7.01 -2.72
N GLN A 111 -15.78 -7.28 -1.58
CA GLN A 111 -14.44 -6.81 -1.24
C GLN A 111 -13.45 -7.97 -1.23
N PHE A 112 -13.12 -8.52 -2.40
CA PHE A 112 -11.88 -9.29 -2.51
C PHE A 112 -10.74 -8.41 -2.01
N ASP A 113 -10.10 -8.76 -0.89
CA ASP A 113 -8.88 -8.09 -0.43
C ASP A 113 -7.75 -8.46 -1.41
N CYS A 114 -7.74 -7.78 -2.55
CA CYS A 114 -6.83 -8.04 -3.66
C CYS A 114 -5.38 -8.02 -3.22
N ARG A 115 -5.04 -7.28 -2.13
CA ARG A 115 -3.68 -7.18 -1.58
C ARG A 115 -3.11 -8.51 -1.11
N ARG A 116 -3.96 -9.51 -0.83
CA ARG A 116 -3.52 -10.86 -0.47
C ARG A 116 -2.84 -11.60 -1.62
N CYS A 117 -3.15 -11.25 -2.87
CA CYS A 117 -2.54 -11.84 -4.07
C CYS A 117 -1.73 -10.80 -4.88
N HIS A 118 -2.15 -9.54 -4.88
CA HIS A 118 -1.53 -8.42 -5.57
C HIS A 118 -0.59 -7.67 -4.63
N ILE A 119 0.52 -8.31 -4.26
CA ILE A 119 1.53 -7.77 -3.37
C ILE A 119 2.40 -6.76 -4.15
N ASN A 120 2.67 -5.59 -3.57
CA ASN A 120 3.62 -4.60 -4.08
C ASN A 120 3.38 -4.09 -5.52
N GLN A 121 2.15 -4.12 -6.04
CA GLN A 121 1.83 -3.66 -7.40
C GLN A 121 2.24 -2.21 -7.72
N HIS A 122 2.44 -1.36 -6.70
CA HIS A 122 2.84 0.04 -6.84
C HIS A 122 4.14 0.37 -6.08
N SER A 123 5.03 -0.61 -5.84
CA SER A 123 6.26 -0.36 -5.06
C SER A 123 7.14 0.69 -5.71
N ALA A 124 7.43 0.59 -7.01
CA ALA A 124 8.28 1.56 -7.72
C ALA A 124 7.75 3.00 -7.59
N GLN A 125 6.44 3.21 -7.77
CA GLN A 125 5.82 4.52 -7.63
C GLN A 125 5.85 5.03 -6.19
N ARG A 126 5.61 4.15 -5.21
CA ARG A 126 5.68 4.50 -3.79
C ARG A 126 7.10 4.88 -3.40
N ASP A 127 8.08 4.13 -3.84
CA ASP A 127 9.48 4.33 -3.48
C ASP A 127 10.01 5.63 -4.08
N ALA A 128 9.68 5.88 -5.37
CA ALA A 128 9.97 7.14 -6.02
C ALA A 128 9.30 8.34 -5.33
N TYR A 129 8.02 8.21 -4.95
CA TYR A 129 7.27 9.29 -4.32
C TYR A 129 7.73 9.61 -2.89
N LEU A 130 7.99 8.58 -2.07
CA LEU A 130 8.32 8.71 -0.65
C LEU A 130 9.81 8.98 -0.39
N LEU A 131 10.68 8.61 -1.33
CA LEU A 131 12.12 8.47 -1.14
C LEU A 131 12.48 7.49 -0.01
N VAL A 132 12.01 6.26 -0.10
CA VAL A 132 12.59 5.17 0.68
C VAL A 132 13.61 4.46 -0.21
N SER A 133 14.89 4.49 0.18
CA SER A 133 15.85 3.48 -0.28
C SER A 133 15.35 2.13 0.27
N VAL A 134 14.44 1.47 -0.45
CA VAL A 134 13.96 0.16 -0.04
C VAL A 134 15.05 -0.84 -0.40
N SER A 135 15.81 -1.24 0.62
CA SER A 135 16.51 -2.52 0.58
C SER A 135 15.43 -3.59 0.46
N ASN A 136 15.26 -4.18 -0.72
CA ASN A 136 14.25 -5.21 -0.98
C ASN A 136 14.62 -6.57 -0.35
N GLY A 137 15.08 -6.61 0.91
CA GLY A 137 15.43 -7.86 1.61
C GLY A 137 16.54 -8.71 0.96
N ASP A 138 17.08 -8.26 -0.17
CA ASP A 138 18.08 -8.88 -1.04
C ASP A 138 19.45 -8.16 -0.94
N GLY A 139 19.53 -7.12 -0.10
CA GLY A 139 20.76 -6.36 0.16
C GLY A 139 21.12 -5.38 -0.95
N LEU A 140 20.27 -5.17 -1.95
CA LEU A 140 20.50 -4.20 -3.01
C LEU A 140 19.91 -2.84 -2.61
N THR A 141 20.79 -1.88 -2.33
CA THR A 141 20.43 -0.47 -2.20
C THR A 141 20.41 0.14 -3.59
N HIS A 142 19.22 0.22 -4.20
CA HIS A 142 19.06 0.84 -5.51
C HIS A 142 18.81 2.34 -5.36
N GLY A 143 19.87 3.12 -5.38
CA GLY A 143 19.81 4.57 -5.45
C GLY A 143 20.99 5.25 -4.77
N PRO A 144 21.23 6.54 -5.06
CA PRO A 144 22.20 7.32 -4.28
C PRO A 144 21.83 7.25 -2.80
N ALA A 145 22.85 7.18 -1.93
CA ALA A 145 22.65 7.26 -0.49
C ALA A 145 21.69 8.43 -0.20
N ALA A 146 20.58 8.15 0.49
CA ALA A 146 19.56 9.13 0.78
C ALA A 146 20.18 10.29 1.58
N SER A 147 20.66 11.32 0.88
CA SER A 147 20.79 12.64 1.45
C SER A 147 19.36 13.14 1.65
N GLY A 148 19.07 13.76 2.80
CA GLY A 148 17.72 14.26 3.11
C GLY A 148 17.16 15.28 2.09
N GLU A 149 17.99 15.70 1.14
CA GLU A 149 17.69 16.62 0.04
C GLU A 149 16.79 16.00 -1.05
N ALA A 150 16.70 14.68 -1.14
CA ALA A 150 15.88 14.00 -2.14
C ALA A 150 14.43 13.71 -1.66
N ILE A 151 14.07 14.02 -0.41
CA ILE A 151 12.71 13.75 0.09
C ILE A 151 11.72 14.64 -0.67
N ASN A 152 10.66 14.04 -1.22
CA ASN A 152 9.69 14.76 -2.01
C ASN A 152 8.93 15.82 -1.18
N PRO A 153 8.94 17.11 -1.57
CA PRO A 153 8.19 18.16 -0.88
C PRO A 153 6.69 17.91 -0.82
N MET A 154 6.10 17.26 -1.84
CA MET A 154 4.67 16.93 -1.86
C MET A 154 4.32 15.90 -0.79
N PHE A 155 5.20 14.92 -0.58
CA PHE A 155 5.05 13.96 0.52
C PHE A 155 5.16 14.64 1.89
N LEU A 156 6.14 15.54 2.08
CA LEU A 156 6.29 16.30 3.34
C LEU A 156 5.09 17.21 3.62
N ALA A 157 4.42 17.68 2.57
CA ALA A 157 3.18 18.43 2.65
C ALA A 157 1.92 17.55 2.81
N HIS A 158 2.08 16.23 3.02
CA HIS A 158 1.01 15.25 3.19
C HIS A 158 0.09 15.10 1.96
N VAL A 159 0.59 15.42 0.77
CA VAL A 159 -0.13 15.09 -0.47
C VAL A 159 -0.03 13.58 -0.67
N ASP A 160 -1.17 12.91 -0.85
CA ASP A 160 -1.22 11.48 -1.17
C ASP A 160 -1.45 11.25 -2.67
N CYS A 161 -1.40 9.98 -3.09
CA CYS A 161 -1.55 9.58 -4.49
C CYS A 161 -2.87 10.08 -5.11
N THR A 162 -3.94 10.14 -4.32
CA THR A 162 -5.28 10.56 -4.75
C THR A 162 -5.42 12.06 -4.90
N GLY A 163 -4.50 12.84 -4.33
CA GLY A 163 -4.37 14.28 -4.58
C GLY A 163 -4.10 14.59 -6.04
N CYS A 164 -3.36 13.72 -6.75
CA CYS A 164 -3.04 13.86 -8.16
C CYS A 164 -3.85 12.92 -9.06
N HIS A 165 -3.98 11.65 -8.68
CA HIS A 165 -4.71 10.64 -9.46
C HIS A 165 -6.22 10.75 -9.24
N VAL A 166 -6.84 11.67 -9.98
CA VAL A 166 -8.24 12.06 -9.78
C VAL A 166 -9.17 11.68 -10.93
N ARG A 167 -8.65 11.33 -12.11
CA ARG A 167 -9.47 11.00 -13.29
C ARG A 167 -9.56 9.50 -13.53
N GLU A 168 -10.78 8.99 -13.60
CA GLU A 168 -11.02 7.59 -13.93
C GLU A 168 -10.72 7.30 -15.40
N ARG A 169 -10.07 6.17 -15.65
CA ARG A 169 -9.75 5.66 -16.98
C ARG A 169 -9.90 4.14 -16.96
N ALA A 170 -10.41 3.56 -18.04
CA ALA A 170 -10.36 2.12 -18.22
C ALA A 170 -8.91 1.61 -18.19
N SER A 171 -8.65 0.54 -17.45
CA SER A 171 -7.36 -0.14 -17.45
C SER A 171 -7.06 -0.65 -18.85
N SER A 172 -5.88 -0.32 -19.39
CA SER A 172 -5.40 -0.82 -20.68
C SER A 172 -5.12 -2.32 -20.67
N ASP A 173 -4.85 -2.87 -19.49
CA ASP A 173 -4.28 -4.21 -19.34
C ASP A 173 -5.35 -5.30 -19.29
N SER A 174 -6.62 -4.91 -19.20
CA SER A 174 -7.76 -5.82 -19.36
C SER A 174 -8.99 -5.08 -19.88
N PRO A 175 -9.11 -4.90 -21.20
CA PRO A 175 -10.26 -4.24 -21.83
C PRO A 175 -11.60 -4.91 -21.49
N MET A 176 -11.58 -6.21 -21.19
CA MET A 176 -12.78 -6.98 -20.86
C MET A 176 -13.18 -6.92 -19.38
N SER A 177 -12.28 -6.53 -18.47
CA SER A 177 -12.58 -6.57 -17.02
C SER A 177 -13.40 -5.38 -16.55
N ARG A 178 -13.63 -4.37 -17.42
CA ARG A 178 -14.19 -3.06 -17.06
C ARG A 178 -13.46 -2.37 -15.90
N ALA A 179 -12.26 -2.84 -15.55
CA ALA A 179 -11.49 -2.30 -14.45
C ALA A 179 -11.16 -0.85 -14.74
N GLN A 180 -11.36 0.01 -13.74
CA GLN A 180 -11.02 1.41 -13.83
C GLN A 180 -9.82 1.69 -12.94
N ILE A 181 -8.92 2.52 -13.43
CA ILE A 181 -7.78 3.06 -12.70
C ILE A 181 -7.93 4.57 -12.61
N ARG A 182 -7.33 5.17 -11.58
CA ARG A 182 -7.23 6.63 -11.51
C ARG A 182 -5.91 7.08 -12.12
N THR A 183 -5.99 8.11 -12.94
CA THR A 183 -4.89 8.74 -13.64
C THR A 183 -4.69 10.16 -13.15
N ALA A 184 -3.44 10.60 -13.14
CA ALA A 184 -3.09 11.96 -12.80
C ALA A 184 -3.57 12.94 -13.88
N SER A 185 -3.80 14.20 -13.48
CA SER A 185 -4.18 15.27 -14.41
C SER A 185 -3.45 16.56 -14.07
N ALA A 186 -3.05 17.35 -15.06
CA ALA A 186 -2.42 18.65 -14.80
C ALA A 186 -3.29 19.57 -13.91
N GLU A 187 -4.61 19.54 -14.10
CA GLU A 187 -5.59 20.29 -13.31
C GLU A 187 -5.55 19.97 -11.81
N SER A 188 -5.09 18.77 -11.41
CA SER A 188 -5.01 18.45 -9.98
C SER A 188 -3.96 19.28 -9.25
N CYS A 189 -2.92 19.74 -9.95
CA CYS A 189 -1.90 20.64 -9.40
C CYS A 189 -2.49 21.99 -9.02
N ASP A 190 -3.44 22.48 -9.82
CA ASP A 190 -4.04 23.81 -9.70
C ASP A 190 -5.00 23.93 -8.50
N ARG A 191 -5.30 22.83 -7.81
CA ARG A 191 -6.08 22.82 -6.56
C ARG A 191 -5.31 23.42 -5.38
N CYS A 192 -3.98 23.36 -5.44
CA CYS A 192 -3.09 23.88 -4.40
C CYS A 192 -2.12 24.95 -4.95
N HIS A 193 -1.90 24.99 -6.26
CA HIS A 193 -1.01 25.94 -6.93
C HIS A 193 -1.76 26.90 -7.83
N GLU A 194 -1.05 27.89 -8.38
CA GLU A 194 -1.60 28.80 -9.38
C GLU A 194 -2.10 28.04 -10.61
N GLN A 195 -3.17 28.54 -11.22
CA GLN A 195 -3.79 27.93 -12.39
C GLN A 195 -2.79 27.78 -13.56
N GLY A 196 -2.79 26.60 -14.19
CA GLY A 196 -1.88 26.25 -15.27
C GLY A 196 -0.47 25.89 -14.81
N MET A 197 -0.24 25.76 -13.50
CA MET A 197 1.05 25.29 -12.97
C MET A 197 1.32 23.85 -13.44
N GLY A 198 0.33 22.97 -13.33
CA GLY A 198 0.48 21.57 -13.75
C GLY A 198 0.84 21.43 -15.23
N GLU A 199 0.23 22.25 -16.08
CA GLU A 199 0.48 22.24 -17.54
C GLU A 199 1.90 22.70 -17.91
N LYS A 200 2.53 23.50 -17.06
CA LYS A 200 3.92 23.97 -17.27
C LYS A 200 4.93 23.00 -16.67
N MET A 201 4.71 22.56 -15.43
CA MET A 201 5.71 21.80 -14.67
C MET A 201 5.79 20.34 -15.10
N ILE A 202 4.65 19.70 -15.42
CA ILE A 202 4.66 18.29 -15.83
C ILE A 202 5.51 18.09 -17.09
N PRO A 203 5.30 18.82 -18.21
CA PRO A 203 6.13 18.65 -19.39
C PRO A 203 7.60 19.00 -19.14
N LEU A 204 7.87 20.03 -18.33
CA LEU A 204 9.24 20.42 -17.98
C LEU A 204 10.00 19.24 -17.34
N TRP A 205 9.44 18.63 -16.29
CA TRP A 205 10.07 17.49 -15.62
C TRP A 205 10.17 16.28 -16.55
N GLN A 206 9.07 15.93 -17.24
CA GLN A 206 9.06 14.76 -18.11
C GLN A 206 10.05 14.86 -19.28
N THR A 207 10.16 16.04 -19.90
CA THR A 207 11.13 16.25 -20.98
C THR A 207 12.56 16.19 -20.46
N ALA A 208 12.87 16.83 -19.34
CA ALA A 208 14.21 16.77 -18.74
C ALA A 208 14.61 15.33 -18.40
N THR A 209 13.71 14.58 -17.73
CA THR A 209 13.93 13.18 -17.37
C THR A 209 14.11 12.30 -18.60
N ARG A 210 13.26 12.43 -19.63
CA ARG A 210 13.39 11.63 -20.86
C ARG A 210 14.70 11.89 -21.59
N ASN A 211 15.13 13.15 -21.71
CA ASN A 211 16.38 13.48 -22.37
C ASN A 211 17.59 12.83 -21.67
N LEU A 212 17.60 12.84 -20.33
CA LEU A 212 18.65 12.17 -19.54
C LEU A 212 18.58 10.64 -19.68
N TYR A 213 17.38 10.08 -19.64
CA TYR A 213 17.14 8.65 -19.84
C TYR A 213 17.63 8.19 -21.22
N ASP A 214 17.23 8.88 -22.30
CA ASP A 214 17.60 8.54 -23.67
C ASP A 214 19.11 8.66 -23.88
N ASN A 215 19.77 9.65 -23.26
CA ASN A 215 21.22 9.75 -23.27
C ASN A 215 21.90 8.54 -22.62
N ALA A 216 21.43 8.14 -21.44
CA ALA A 216 21.96 6.99 -20.72
C ALA A 216 21.71 5.68 -21.48
N ALA A 217 20.51 5.49 -22.03
CA ALA A 217 20.16 4.33 -22.83
C ALA A 217 21.04 4.21 -24.09
N ALA A 218 21.23 5.30 -24.83
CA ALA A 218 22.08 5.29 -26.02
C ALA A 218 23.56 4.98 -25.68
N ARG A 219 24.09 5.52 -24.58
CA ARG A 219 25.45 5.18 -24.10
C ARG A 219 25.58 3.71 -23.70
N MET A 220 24.54 3.18 -23.03
CA MET A 220 24.49 1.78 -22.63
C MET A 220 24.50 0.86 -23.86
N GLU A 221 23.66 1.15 -24.86
CA GLU A 221 23.63 0.40 -26.12
C GLU A 221 24.98 0.44 -26.84
N ALA A 222 25.59 1.62 -26.97
CA ALA A 222 26.90 1.75 -27.61
C ALA A 222 28.01 0.94 -26.91
N LEU A 223 27.99 0.86 -25.58
CA LEU A 223 28.93 0.03 -24.82
C LEU A 223 28.69 -1.46 -25.07
N VAL A 224 27.42 -1.90 -25.01
CA VAL A 224 27.06 -3.29 -25.28
C VAL A 224 27.50 -3.72 -26.69
N ASP A 225 27.25 -2.88 -27.69
CA ASP A 225 27.63 -3.14 -29.08
C ASP A 225 29.16 -3.16 -29.29
N ALA A 226 29.91 -2.39 -28.51
CA ALA A 226 31.38 -2.37 -28.54
C ALA A 226 32.03 -3.62 -27.91
N GLY A 227 31.26 -4.52 -27.29
CA GLY A 227 31.77 -5.77 -26.71
C GLY A 227 32.54 -5.56 -25.40
N ILE A 228 31.84 -5.07 -24.37
CA ILE A 228 32.41 -4.90 -23.01
C ILE A 228 32.97 -6.19 -22.42
N SER A 229 34.03 -6.06 -21.61
CA SER A 229 34.58 -7.16 -20.81
C SER A 229 33.62 -7.57 -19.68
N GLU A 230 33.82 -8.79 -19.16
CA GLU A 230 33.05 -9.34 -18.03
C GLU A 230 33.19 -8.46 -16.76
N GLU A 231 34.35 -7.82 -16.57
CA GLU A 231 34.58 -6.85 -15.49
C GLU A 231 33.70 -5.59 -15.62
N HIS A 232 33.46 -5.11 -16.85
CA HIS A 232 32.66 -3.91 -17.11
C HIS A 232 31.16 -4.20 -17.24
N ALA A 233 30.78 -5.47 -17.47
CA ALA A 233 29.39 -5.91 -17.54
C ALA A 233 28.60 -5.58 -16.27
N THR A 234 29.23 -5.66 -15.10
CA THR A 234 28.61 -5.30 -13.82
C THR A 234 28.16 -3.84 -13.78
N LYS A 235 28.94 -2.91 -14.33
CA LYS A 235 28.60 -1.48 -14.35
C LYS A 235 27.47 -1.18 -15.31
N VAL A 236 27.46 -1.82 -16.46
CA VAL A 236 26.37 -1.70 -17.43
C VAL A 236 25.06 -2.27 -16.85
N GLU A 237 25.13 -3.39 -16.12
CA GLU A 237 23.98 -3.96 -15.43
C GLU A 237 23.45 -3.03 -14.31
N GLN A 238 24.34 -2.43 -13.51
CA GLN A 238 23.94 -1.43 -12.51
C GLN A 238 23.22 -0.23 -13.15
N ALA A 239 23.71 0.27 -14.28
CA ALA A 239 23.05 1.34 -15.02
C ALA A 239 21.67 0.92 -15.56
N ARG A 240 21.56 -0.30 -16.09
CA ARG A 240 20.31 -0.87 -16.59
C ARG A 240 19.23 -0.92 -15.50
N GLN A 241 19.58 -1.43 -14.32
CA GLN A 241 18.65 -1.50 -13.18
C GLN A 241 18.11 -0.13 -12.77
N LEU A 242 18.96 0.90 -12.78
CA LEU A 242 18.53 2.28 -12.48
C LEU A 242 17.60 2.84 -13.55
N LEU A 243 17.85 2.55 -14.83
CA LEU A 243 16.94 2.93 -15.93
C LEU A 243 15.60 2.21 -15.83
N ASP A 244 15.61 0.92 -15.50
CA ASP A 244 14.40 0.13 -15.33
C ASP A 244 13.51 0.69 -14.21
N LEU A 245 14.09 1.16 -13.09
CA LEU A 245 13.33 1.83 -12.02
C LEU A 245 12.60 3.07 -12.51
N VAL A 246 13.27 3.94 -13.28
CA VAL A 246 12.65 5.15 -13.86
C VAL A 246 11.51 4.77 -14.80
N ARG A 247 11.71 3.72 -15.60
CA ARG A 247 10.70 3.22 -16.54
C ARG A 247 9.50 2.60 -15.83
N LEU A 248 9.74 1.81 -14.77
CA LEU A 248 8.70 1.18 -13.96
C LEU A 248 7.85 2.20 -13.22
N ASP A 249 8.48 3.23 -12.64
CA ASP A 249 7.76 4.34 -12.01
C ASP A 249 6.80 5.02 -13.01
N GLY A 250 7.28 5.28 -14.22
CA GLY A 250 6.46 5.73 -15.35
C GLY A 250 5.94 7.16 -15.24
N SER A 251 6.21 7.87 -14.13
CA SER A 251 5.85 9.28 -13.96
C SER A 251 6.77 10.21 -14.76
N TRP A 252 7.97 9.71 -15.13
CA TRP A 252 9.04 10.46 -15.78
C TRP A 252 9.44 11.69 -14.96
N GLY A 253 9.71 11.48 -13.68
CA GLY A 253 10.19 12.51 -12.76
C GLY A 253 9.10 13.29 -12.04
N VAL A 254 7.81 13.12 -12.38
CA VAL A 254 6.72 13.86 -11.71
C VAL A 254 6.55 13.42 -10.25
N HIS A 255 6.77 12.14 -9.94
CA HIS A 255 6.70 11.67 -8.55
C HIS A 255 7.81 12.25 -7.68
N ASN A 256 9.03 12.43 -8.20
CA ASN A 256 10.13 13.06 -7.48
C ASN A 256 11.26 13.47 -8.46
N PRO A 257 11.31 14.72 -8.94
CA PRO A 257 12.25 15.14 -9.98
C PRO A 257 13.71 14.97 -9.55
N THR A 258 14.04 15.36 -8.32
CA THR A 258 15.41 15.29 -7.76
C THR A 258 15.89 13.85 -7.64
N TYR A 259 15.05 12.96 -7.11
CA TYR A 259 15.39 11.54 -7.00
C TYR A 259 15.58 10.89 -8.36
N THR A 260 14.64 11.11 -9.29
CA THR A 260 14.72 10.54 -10.63
C THR A 260 15.96 11.03 -11.39
N GLU A 261 16.30 12.31 -11.25
CA GLU A 261 17.56 12.84 -11.79
C GLU A 261 18.78 12.16 -11.16
N GLY A 262 18.80 11.97 -9.84
CA GLY A 262 19.89 11.28 -9.14
C GLY A 262 20.09 9.83 -9.60
N LEU A 263 19.02 9.10 -9.90
CA LEU A 263 19.10 7.76 -10.49
C LEU A 263 19.78 7.80 -11.87
N LEU A 264 19.36 8.74 -12.72
CA LEU A 264 19.87 8.88 -14.09
C LEU A 264 21.33 9.34 -14.11
N GLN A 265 21.71 10.27 -13.23
CA GLN A 265 23.10 10.69 -13.05
C GLN A 265 23.98 9.52 -12.57
N SER A 266 23.47 8.70 -11.65
CA SER A 266 24.18 7.49 -11.19
C SER A 266 24.34 6.46 -12.30
N ALA A 267 23.31 6.26 -13.13
CA ALA A 267 23.39 5.39 -14.31
C ALA A 267 24.47 5.89 -15.28
N LEU A 268 24.48 7.19 -15.61
CA LEU A 268 25.51 7.80 -16.45
C LEU A 268 26.92 7.66 -15.87
N ALA A 269 27.08 7.76 -14.55
CA ALA A 269 28.35 7.56 -13.88
C ALA A 269 28.85 6.11 -13.99
N HIS A 270 27.97 5.12 -13.84
CA HIS A 270 28.30 3.71 -14.07
C HIS A 270 28.72 3.45 -15.52
N LEU A 271 27.99 4.01 -16.49
CA LEU A 271 28.32 3.88 -17.91
C LEU A 271 29.66 4.55 -18.25
N SER A 272 29.94 5.72 -17.68
CA SER A 272 31.22 6.41 -17.89
C SER A 272 32.39 5.61 -17.31
N ALA A 273 32.22 5.03 -16.11
CA ALA A 273 33.22 4.15 -15.50
C ALA A 273 33.48 2.87 -16.31
N ALA A 274 32.47 2.35 -17.01
CA ALA A 274 32.63 1.22 -17.94
C ALA A 274 33.38 1.63 -19.22
N ALA A 275 33.13 2.84 -19.74
CA ALA A 275 33.77 3.36 -20.94
C ALA A 275 35.26 3.69 -20.73
N ASP A 276 35.61 4.39 -19.66
CA ASP A 276 36.99 4.83 -19.37
C ASP A 276 37.96 3.64 -19.22
N ARG A 277 37.45 2.50 -18.73
CA ARG A 277 38.25 1.29 -18.54
C ARG A 277 38.31 0.40 -19.78
N ALA A 278 37.38 0.55 -20.72
CA ALA A 278 37.43 -0.10 -22.03
C ALA A 278 38.48 0.55 -22.96
N GLY A 279 38.75 1.86 -22.80
CA GLY A 279 39.76 2.60 -23.57
C GLY A 279 41.19 2.55 -23.03
N GLY A 280 41.45 1.86 -21.91
CA GLY A 280 42.75 1.77 -21.25
C GLY A 280 43.57 0.51 -21.57
N ALA A 281 43.13 -0.29 -22.53
CA ALA A 281 43.85 -1.48 -23.00
C ALA A 281 44.47 -1.20 -24.38
N ASP A 282 45.59 -0.48 -24.41
CA ASP A 282 46.54 -0.43 -25.52
C ASP A 282 47.97 -0.40 -24.97
#